data_AF-G8NSA9-F1
#
_entry.id   AF-G8NSA9-F1
#
_cell.length_a   1.000
_cell.length_b   1.000
_cell.length_c   1.000
_cell.angle_alpha   90.00
_cell.angle_beta   90.00
_cell.angle_gamma   90.00
#
_symmetry.space_group_name_H-M   'P 1'
#
loop_
_entity.id
_entity.type
_entity.pdbx_description
1 polymer ?
#
loop_
_entity_poly.entity_id
_entity_poly.type
_entity_poly.pdbx_seq_one_letter_code
_entity_poly.pdbx_strand_id
1 'polypeptide(L)'
;MHSSEFRKVAMAGMLMALLTSCSRTPSSPAAKVAAQPAVQPSAGAQTTTTSTATGHVKLRLLPAIGENVDSFPRVVPNENVSPPMAATLNTKFDRLDSDMRKGLHECKTGARKMHPDDSAFDYEHKLSVSMRGPRYLSVLVSDAYFCGGAHPENNDEALVYDVTTGAAIDWLTMLPGSSIGYKAEDTSHSSSVIWPPLQQLALEQADDDCKDVYREKNLSFILWPDADQGAIVAEADGLSHISSALCGEQVVLDIPSAQRLGISPTLLSLVVAAHAASQTSAAKNH
;
A
#
# COMPACT_ATOMS: atom_id res chain seq x y z
N MET A 1 -0.14 34.38 -8.82
CA MET A 1 -0.33 33.54 -10.03
C MET A 1 1.03 33.01 -10.46
N HIS A 2 1.16 31.71 -10.67
CA HIS A 2 2.38 30.91 -10.96
C HIS A 2 3.20 30.46 -9.73
N SER A 3 2.72 29.42 -9.05
CA SER A 3 3.51 28.57 -8.13
C SER A 3 2.99 27.13 -8.15
N SER A 4 2.93 26.51 -9.34
CA SER A 4 2.44 25.13 -9.52
C SER A 4 3.42 24.20 -10.23
N GLU A 5 4.67 24.60 -10.45
CA GLU A 5 5.65 23.81 -11.23
C GLU A 5 6.81 23.23 -10.40
N PHE A 6 6.89 23.49 -9.08
CA PHE A 6 8.02 23.00 -8.26
C PHE A 6 7.83 21.62 -7.61
N ARG A 7 6.65 21.00 -7.72
CA ARG A 7 6.39 19.65 -7.15
C ARG A 7 6.86 18.48 -8.01
N LYS A 8 7.50 18.73 -9.16
CA LYS A 8 7.98 17.66 -10.06
C LYS A 8 9.43 17.21 -9.83
N VAL A 9 10.16 17.75 -8.85
CA VAL A 9 11.63 17.54 -8.79
C VAL A 9 12.09 16.61 -7.66
N ALA A 10 11.23 16.20 -6.73
CA ALA A 10 11.65 15.27 -5.65
C ALA A 10 11.42 13.77 -5.95
N MET A 11 10.64 13.42 -6.99
CA MET A 11 10.49 12.02 -7.45
C MET A 11 10.69 11.84 -8.98
N ALA A 12 11.29 12.82 -9.65
CA ALA A 12 11.70 12.69 -11.07
C ALA A 12 13.20 12.35 -11.21
N GLY A 13 13.66 11.37 -10.42
CA GLY A 13 15.00 10.78 -10.53
C GLY A 13 15.08 9.62 -11.53
N MET A 14 14.17 9.53 -12.52
CA MET A 14 14.26 8.48 -13.53
C MET A 14 13.57 8.89 -14.84
N LEU A 15 14.25 9.69 -15.66
CA LEU A 15 13.83 9.89 -17.06
C LEU A 15 15.03 10.16 -17.98
N MET A 16 15.31 9.22 -18.88
CA MET A 16 15.69 9.49 -20.28
C MET A 16 15.94 8.16 -21.03
N ALA A 17 14.97 7.73 -21.84
CA ALA A 17 15.22 6.90 -23.02
C ALA A 17 14.11 7.09 -24.07
N LEU A 18 14.37 8.04 -24.98
CA LEU A 18 14.03 8.08 -26.41
C LEU A 18 12.66 7.56 -26.91
N LEU A 19 11.79 8.52 -27.25
CA LEU A 19 10.67 8.35 -28.18
C LEU A 19 11.16 8.38 -29.64
N THR A 20 10.75 7.40 -30.45
CA THR A 20 10.63 7.56 -31.91
C THR A 20 9.21 7.20 -32.32
N SER A 21 8.54 8.16 -32.93
CA SER A 21 7.12 8.14 -33.30
C SER A 21 6.88 7.44 -34.64
N CYS A 22 5.81 6.64 -34.74
CA CYS A 22 5.17 6.32 -36.02
C CYS A 22 3.67 6.09 -35.84
N SER A 23 2.90 7.09 -36.24
CA SER A 23 1.44 7.11 -36.31
C SER A 23 0.92 6.23 -37.46
N ARG A 24 -0.04 5.33 -37.18
CA ARG A 24 -0.99 4.81 -38.19
C ARG A 24 -2.34 4.49 -37.54
N THR A 25 -3.36 5.23 -37.95
CA THR A 25 -4.77 4.84 -37.83
C THR A 25 -5.08 3.74 -38.85
N PRO A 26 -6.06 2.87 -38.54
CA PRO A 26 -7.21 2.80 -39.44
C PRO A 26 -8.57 2.63 -38.74
N SER A 27 -9.57 2.94 -39.55
CA SER A 27 -11.01 3.02 -39.34
C SER A 27 -11.78 1.68 -39.47
N SER A 28 -12.88 1.57 -38.70
CA SER A 28 -14.15 0.85 -38.97
C SER A 28 -14.16 -0.70 -39.05
N PRO A 29 -15.34 -1.39 -39.00
CA PRO A 29 -16.70 -0.99 -38.64
C PRO A 29 -17.39 -1.92 -37.59
N ALA A 30 -18.61 -1.54 -37.21
CA ALA A 30 -19.53 -2.26 -36.34
C ALA A 30 -19.88 -3.69 -36.81
N ALA A 31 -19.85 -4.65 -35.87
CA ALA A 31 -20.38 -5.99 -36.04
C ALA A 31 -21.65 -6.18 -35.19
N LYS A 32 -22.73 -6.59 -35.87
CA LYS A 32 -23.98 -7.12 -35.29
C LYS A 32 -23.69 -8.37 -34.48
N VAL A 33 -24.05 -8.39 -33.19
CA VAL A 33 -24.13 -9.62 -32.39
C VAL A 33 -25.57 -10.10 -32.39
N ALA A 34 -25.76 -11.30 -32.95
CA ALA A 34 -27.00 -12.04 -32.90
C ALA A 34 -27.18 -12.70 -31.52
N ALA A 35 -28.42 -12.72 -31.05
CA ALA A 35 -28.82 -13.38 -29.81
C ALA A 35 -28.63 -14.91 -29.88
N GLN A 36 -28.04 -15.48 -28.83
CA GLN A 36 -28.03 -16.92 -28.57
C GLN A 36 -28.96 -17.25 -27.37
N PRO A 37 -29.60 -18.43 -27.37
CA PRO A 37 -30.59 -18.82 -26.38
C PRO A 37 -29.97 -19.24 -25.04
N ALA A 38 -30.78 -19.10 -23.98
CA ALA A 38 -30.46 -19.44 -22.61
C ALA A 38 -30.13 -20.93 -22.42
N VAL A 39 -28.97 -21.19 -21.82
CA VAL A 39 -28.57 -22.50 -21.28
C VAL A 39 -28.69 -22.42 -19.76
N GLN A 40 -29.59 -23.23 -19.19
CA GLN A 40 -29.66 -23.46 -17.74
C GLN A 40 -28.52 -24.41 -17.32
N PRO A 41 -27.76 -24.12 -16.26
CA PRO A 41 -26.96 -25.11 -15.56
C PRO A 41 -27.66 -25.64 -14.31
N SER A 42 -27.60 -26.95 -14.21
CA SER A 42 -28.08 -27.84 -13.17
C SER A 42 -27.50 -27.56 -11.79
N ALA A 43 -28.31 -27.76 -10.76
CA ALA A 43 -27.92 -27.77 -9.35
C ALA A 43 -26.92 -28.90 -9.07
N GLY A 44 -25.63 -28.56 -9.01
CA GLY A 44 -24.56 -29.40 -8.49
C GLY A 44 -24.24 -29.01 -7.05
N ALA A 45 -24.35 -29.97 -6.14
CA ALA A 45 -24.00 -29.83 -4.74
C ALA A 45 -22.54 -29.35 -4.59
N GLN A 46 -22.36 -28.17 -4.02
CA GLN A 46 -21.05 -27.66 -3.62
C GLN A 46 -20.66 -28.34 -2.30
N THR A 47 -19.74 -29.28 -2.37
CA THR A 47 -19.04 -29.79 -1.19
C THR A 47 -18.13 -28.69 -0.67
N THR A 48 -18.57 -27.99 0.37
CA THR A 48 -17.76 -27.01 1.12
C THR A 48 -16.74 -27.75 1.98
N THR A 49 -15.60 -28.12 1.42
CA THR A 49 -14.40 -28.41 2.22
C THR A 49 -13.82 -27.10 2.73
N THR A 50 -14.27 -26.69 3.91
CA THR A 50 -13.67 -25.60 4.69
C THR A 50 -12.32 -26.09 5.22
N SER A 51 -11.26 -25.98 4.41
CA SER A 51 -9.90 -26.12 4.91
C SER A 51 -9.61 -24.91 5.79
N THR A 52 -9.61 -25.13 7.11
CA THR A 52 -9.18 -24.15 8.10
C THR A 52 -7.66 -24.07 8.01
N ALA A 53 -7.15 -23.35 7.01
CA ALA A 53 -5.74 -23.00 6.92
C ALA A 53 -5.44 -22.01 8.05
N THR A 54 -5.02 -22.55 9.19
CA THR A 54 -4.83 -21.84 10.47
C THR A 54 -3.41 -21.28 10.64
N GLY A 55 -2.61 -21.27 9.57
CA GLY A 55 -1.23 -20.80 9.65
C GLY A 55 -1.08 -19.34 9.24
N HIS A 56 -0.17 -18.64 9.91
CA HIS A 56 0.29 -17.32 9.49
C HIS A 56 1.38 -17.42 8.43
N VAL A 57 1.53 -16.38 7.61
CA VAL A 57 2.74 -16.19 6.80
C VAL A 57 3.97 -16.19 7.71
N LYS A 58 4.93 -17.07 7.42
CA LYS A 58 6.21 -17.10 8.13
C LYS A 58 7.18 -16.14 7.45
N LEU A 59 7.81 -15.30 8.26
CA LEU A 59 8.78 -14.30 7.82
C LEU A 59 10.14 -14.59 8.46
N ARG A 60 11.20 -14.42 7.68
CA ARG A 60 12.58 -14.38 8.16
C ARG A 60 13.08 -12.96 8.02
N LEU A 61 13.43 -12.33 9.14
CA LEU A 61 14.06 -11.02 9.15
C LEU A 61 15.45 -11.10 8.52
N LEU A 62 15.82 -10.07 7.78
CA LEU A 62 17.16 -9.89 7.25
C LEU A 62 17.88 -8.78 8.03
N PRO A 63 19.22 -8.72 7.96
CA PRO A 63 19.96 -7.58 8.48
C PRO A 63 19.56 -6.30 7.76
N ALA A 64 19.46 -5.20 8.52
CA ALA A 64 19.20 -3.86 8.01
C ALA A 64 20.14 -3.49 6.85
N ILE A 65 19.64 -2.70 5.89
CA ILE A 65 20.40 -2.18 4.75
C ILE A 65 21.51 -1.24 5.23
N GLY A 66 21.23 -0.47 6.28
CA GLY A 66 22.14 0.48 6.91
C GLY A 66 21.64 0.89 8.29
N GLU A 67 22.29 1.88 8.89
CA GLU A 67 21.78 2.51 10.11
C GLU A 67 20.42 3.13 9.85
N ASN A 68 19.43 2.80 10.68
CA ASN A 68 18.03 3.24 10.54
C ASN A 68 17.32 2.88 9.22
N VAL A 69 17.90 2.01 8.39
CA VAL A 69 17.28 1.57 7.13
C VAL A 69 17.03 0.07 7.19
N ASP A 70 15.80 -0.31 7.51
CA ASP A 70 15.37 -1.69 7.56
C ASP A 70 15.48 -2.38 6.19
N SER A 71 15.44 -3.70 6.19
CA SER A 71 15.35 -4.51 4.96
C SER A 71 14.05 -5.28 4.98
N PHE A 72 13.42 -5.46 3.82
CA PHE A 72 12.20 -6.25 3.74
C PHE A 72 12.42 -7.68 4.27
N PRO A 73 11.47 -8.25 5.03
CA PRO A 73 11.56 -9.63 5.46
C PRO A 73 11.49 -10.58 4.26
N ARG A 74 11.92 -11.83 4.42
CA ARG A 74 11.72 -12.87 3.41
C ARG A 74 10.61 -13.81 3.82
N VAL A 75 9.67 -14.03 2.90
CA VAL A 75 8.60 -15.01 3.04
C VAL A 75 9.19 -16.41 3.00
N VAL A 76 8.90 -17.20 4.02
CA VAL A 76 9.32 -18.59 4.14
C VAL A 76 8.15 -19.47 3.67
N PRO A 77 8.36 -20.39 2.71
CA PRO A 77 7.32 -21.31 2.27
C PRO A 77 6.72 -22.08 3.45
N ASN A 78 5.41 -22.24 3.45
CA ASN A 78 4.65 -22.99 4.44
C ASN A 78 3.34 -23.51 3.84
N GLU A 79 2.44 -24.03 4.66
CA GLU A 79 1.14 -24.56 4.24
C GLU A 79 0.22 -23.52 3.56
N ASN A 80 0.44 -22.22 3.78
CA ASN A 80 -0.34 -21.12 3.19
C ASN A 80 0.37 -20.44 2.01
N VAL A 81 1.70 -20.58 1.94
CA VAL A 81 2.53 -19.96 0.91
C VAL A 81 3.38 -21.02 0.24
N SER A 82 3.03 -21.36 -1.00
CA SER A 82 3.81 -22.30 -1.79
C SER A 82 5.21 -21.75 -2.11
N PRO A 83 6.22 -22.61 -2.37
CA PRO A 83 7.56 -22.15 -2.73
C PRO A 83 7.62 -21.16 -3.90
N PRO A 84 6.85 -21.34 -5.00
CA PRO A 84 6.78 -20.34 -6.07
C PRO A 84 6.24 -18.98 -5.61
N MET A 85 5.21 -18.95 -4.77
CA MET A 85 4.63 -17.69 -4.28
C MET A 85 5.56 -16.96 -3.32
N ALA A 86 6.24 -17.70 -2.44
CA ALA A 86 7.29 -17.13 -1.60
C ALA A 86 8.41 -16.53 -2.45
N ALA A 87 8.85 -17.22 -3.52
CA ALA A 87 9.87 -16.71 -4.44
C ALA A 87 9.42 -15.43 -5.18
N THR A 88 8.17 -15.37 -5.65
CA THR A 88 7.60 -14.17 -6.27
C THR A 88 7.61 -12.97 -5.33
N LEU A 89 7.13 -13.15 -4.09
CA LEU A 89 7.13 -12.08 -3.08
C LEU A 89 8.55 -11.66 -2.69
N ASN A 90 9.45 -12.63 -2.49
CA ASN A 90 10.84 -12.33 -2.17
C ASN A 90 11.54 -11.57 -3.29
N THR A 91 11.24 -11.86 -4.56
CA THR A 91 11.77 -11.10 -5.69
C THR A 91 11.29 -9.64 -5.69
N LYS A 92 10.04 -9.39 -5.28
CA LYS A 92 9.51 -8.03 -5.12
C LYS A 92 10.24 -7.30 -3.99
N PHE A 93 10.41 -7.96 -2.84
CA PHE A 93 11.15 -7.42 -1.70
C PHE A 93 12.63 -7.18 -2.01
N ASP A 94 13.30 -8.06 -2.75
CA ASP A 94 14.66 -7.85 -3.25
C ASP A 94 14.75 -6.60 -4.13
N ARG A 95 13.75 -6.37 -4.98
CA ARG A 95 13.68 -5.17 -5.81
C ARG A 95 13.47 -3.90 -4.98
N LEU A 96 12.54 -3.91 -4.04
CA LEU A 96 12.31 -2.78 -3.13
C LEU A 96 13.56 -2.45 -2.30
N ASP A 97 14.25 -3.47 -1.76
CA ASP A 97 15.54 -3.29 -1.06
C ASP A 97 16.61 -2.68 -1.98
N SER A 98 16.65 -3.10 -3.26
CA SER A 98 17.59 -2.57 -4.25
C SER A 98 17.28 -1.12 -4.63
N ASP A 99 16.01 -0.80 -4.85
CA ASP A 99 15.55 0.54 -5.20
C ASP A 99 15.78 1.50 -4.02
N MET A 100 15.57 1.04 -2.78
CA MET A 100 15.90 1.76 -1.55
C MET A 100 17.41 2.07 -1.45
N ARG A 101 18.29 1.09 -1.67
CA ARG A 101 19.75 1.32 -1.69
C ARG A 101 20.17 2.38 -2.70
N LYS A 102 19.54 2.37 -3.88
CA LYS A 102 19.77 3.37 -4.92
C LYS A 102 19.29 4.76 -4.46
N GLY A 103 18.06 4.86 -3.95
CA GLY A 103 17.49 6.10 -3.43
C GLY A 103 18.35 6.72 -2.32
N LEU A 104 18.81 5.90 -1.36
CA LEU A 104 19.72 6.31 -0.29
C LEU A 104 21.03 6.91 -0.84
N HIS A 105 21.63 6.27 -1.85
CA HIS A 105 22.86 6.75 -2.47
C HIS A 105 22.65 8.09 -3.21
N GLU A 106 21.53 8.21 -3.93
CA GLU A 106 21.15 9.44 -4.65
C GLU A 106 20.88 10.59 -3.68
N CYS A 107 20.11 10.33 -2.62
CA CYS A 107 19.83 11.28 -1.55
C CYS A 107 21.12 11.82 -0.92
N LYS A 108 22.03 10.92 -0.51
CA LYS A 108 23.34 11.30 0.06
C LYS A 108 24.18 12.11 -0.90
N THR A 109 24.20 11.73 -2.18
CA THR A 109 24.96 12.44 -3.21
C THR A 109 24.38 13.83 -3.48
N GLY A 110 23.05 13.95 -3.48
CA GLY A 110 22.34 15.23 -3.61
C GLY A 110 22.65 16.17 -2.44
N ALA A 111 22.50 15.68 -1.21
CA ALA A 111 22.80 16.41 0.01
C ALA A 111 24.23 16.97 0.01
N ARG A 112 25.23 16.13 -0.30
CA ARG A 112 26.65 16.53 -0.36
C ARG A 112 26.96 17.63 -1.36
N LYS A 113 26.23 17.69 -2.47
CA LYS A 113 26.42 18.75 -3.47
C LYS A 113 25.99 20.11 -2.95
N MET A 114 25.00 20.15 -2.07
CA MET A 114 24.47 21.38 -1.47
C MET A 114 25.19 21.73 -0.16
N HIS A 115 25.55 20.70 0.63
CA HIS A 115 26.19 20.82 1.93
C HIS A 115 27.35 19.81 2.04
N PRO A 116 28.60 20.24 1.78
CA PRO A 116 29.76 19.33 1.73
C PRO A 116 30.12 18.62 3.04
N ASP A 117 29.57 19.06 4.17
CA ASP A 117 29.87 18.55 5.52
C ASP A 117 28.92 17.43 5.99
N ASP A 118 28.12 16.87 5.08
CA ASP A 118 27.09 15.84 5.36
C ASP A 118 25.98 16.29 6.34
N SER A 119 25.95 17.56 6.76
CA SER A 119 24.94 18.07 7.71
C SER A 119 23.51 18.06 7.15
N ALA A 120 23.36 17.89 5.83
CA ALA A 120 22.09 17.90 5.15
C ALA A 120 21.65 16.53 4.62
N PHE A 121 22.18 15.46 5.22
CA PHE A 121 21.78 14.08 4.92
C PHE A 121 21.26 13.39 6.19
N ASP A 122 19.98 13.06 6.18
CA ASP A 122 19.36 12.16 7.15
C ASP A 122 18.40 11.22 6.41
N TYR A 123 18.31 9.97 6.85
CA TYR A 123 17.46 8.98 6.20
C TYR A 123 17.09 7.87 7.17
N GLU A 124 15.79 7.62 7.30
CA GLU A 124 15.17 6.57 8.07
C GLU A 124 14.18 5.82 7.18
N HIS A 125 14.21 4.50 7.24
CA HIS A 125 13.28 3.60 6.58
C HIS A 125 12.90 2.50 7.56
N LYS A 126 11.64 2.46 7.95
CA LYS A 126 11.09 1.53 8.93
C LYS A 126 10.02 0.66 8.32
N LEU A 127 10.03 -0.61 8.69
CA LEU A 127 9.03 -1.57 8.25
C LEU A 127 8.24 -2.10 9.44
N SER A 128 6.92 -1.98 9.39
CA SER A 128 6.00 -2.56 10.36
C SER A 128 5.11 -3.60 9.67
N VAL A 129 5.18 -4.86 10.12
CA VAL A 129 4.29 -5.91 9.60
C VAL A 129 2.94 -5.82 10.31
N SER A 130 2.02 -5.02 9.77
CA SER A 130 0.70 -4.77 10.37
C SER A 130 -0.20 -6.01 10.37
N MET A 131 -0.01 -6.96 9.45
CA MET A 131 -0.77 -8.20 9.44
C MET A 131 -0.02 -9.37 8.78
N ARG A 132 -0.09 -10.54 9.43
CA ARG A 132 0.25 -11.85 8.85
C ARG A 132 -0.98 -12.75 8.88
N GLY A 133 -1.78 -12.77 7.83
CA GLY A 133 -2.93 -13.67 7.70
C GLY A 133 -2.60 -14.95 6.91
N PRO A 134 -3.53 -15.91 6.83
CA PRO A 134 -3.38 -17.08 5.96
C PRO A 134 -3.42 -16.74 4.47
N ARG A 135 -3.99 -15.57 4.10
CA ARG A 135 -4.08 -15.12 2.71
C ARG A 135 -3.41 -13.78 2.44
N TYR A 136 -3.34 -12.89 3.42
CA TYR A 136 -2.80 -11.55 3.23
C TYR A 136 -1.58 -11.29 4.10
N LEU A 137 -0.56 -10.67 3.51
CA LEU A 137 0.57 -10.07 4.21
C LEU A 137 0.46 -8.55 4.03
N SER A 138 0.50 -7.82 5.13
CA SER A 138 0.47 -6.36 5.15
C SER A 138 1.72 -5.82 5.83
N VAL A 139 2.39 -4.89 5.16
CA VAL A 139 3.58 -4.20 5.64
C VAL A 139 3.35 -2.70 5.44
N LEU A 140 3.43 -1.93 6.52
CA LEU A 140 3.53 -0.47 6.48
C LEU A 140 5.00 -0.10 6.40
N VAL A 141 5.32 0.75 5.42
CA VAL A 141 6.64 1.32 5.18
C VAL A 141 6.57 2.78 5.59
N SER A 142 7.48 3.20 6.47
CA SER A 142 7.59 4.59 6.91
C SER A 142 8.98 5.11 6.59
N ASP A 143 9.05 6.09 5.71
CA ASP A 143 10.27 6.77 5.31
C ASP A 143 10.29 8.18 5.89
N ALA A 144 11.43 8.58 6.45
CA ALA A 144 11.71 9.96 6.82
C ALA A 144 13.10 10.33 6.30
N TYR A 145 13.21 11.41 5.52
CA TYR A 145 14.47 11.73 4.86
C TYR A 145 14.69 13.23 4.68
N PHE A 146 15.96 13.60 4.69
CA PHE A 146 16.44 14.93 4.34
C PHE A 146 17.62 14.80 3.37
N CYS A 147 17.39 15.19 2.11
CA CYS A 147 18.39 15.13 1.05
C CYS A 147 18.95 16.52 0.67
N GLY A 148 18.94 17.46 1.62
CA GLY A 148 19.34 18.86 1.44
C GLY A 148 18.30 19.78 0.80
N GLY A 149 17.01 19.43 0.93
CA GLY A 149 15.89 20.27 0.50
C GLY A 149 15.56 21.41 1.47
N ALA A 150 14.37 21.99 1.33
CA ALA A 150 13.91 23.06 2.22
C ALA A 150 13.51 22.56 3.61
N HIS A 151 13.04 21.31 3.69
CA HIS A 151 12.62 20.63 4.91
C HIS A 151 12.84 19.11 4.74
N PRO A 152 12.87 18.34 5.85
CA PRO A 152 12.69 16.90 5.79
C PRO A 152 11.35 16.53 5.15
N GLU A 153 11.27 15.33 4.60
CA GLU A 153 10.06 14.75 4.04
C GLU A 153 9.78 13.43 4.76
N ASN A 154 8.50 13.17 5.03
CA ASN A 154 8.04 11.88 5.54
C ASN A 154 7.08 11.29 4.51
N ASN A 155 7.08 9.97 4.39
CA ASN A 155 6.19 9.25 3.50
C ASN A 155 5.85 7.89 4.09
N ASP A 156 4.56 7.57 4.10
CA ASP A 156 4.07 6.25 4.48
C ASP A 156 3.50 5.53 3.26
N GLU A 157 3.77 4.23 3.15
CA GLU A 157 3.22 3.36 2.11
C GLU A 157 2.75 2.04 2.72
N ALA A 158 1.55 1.60 2.33
CA ALA A 158 1.03 0.29 2.70
C ALA A 158 1.18 -0.72 1.56
N LEU A 159 1.99 -1.75 1.79
CA LEU A 159 2.17 -2.88 0.89
C LEU A 159 1.33 -4.07 1.36
N VAL A 160 0.25 -4.37 0.63
CA VAL A 160 -0.66 -5.46 0.98
C VAL A 160 -0.73 -6.49 -0.14
N TYR A 161 -0.32 -7.72 0.15
CA TYR A 161 -0.20 -8.81 -0.82
C TYR A 161 -1.14 -9.97 -0.51
N ASP A 162 -1.76 -10.54 -1.55
CA ASP A 162 -2.34 -11.88 -1.52
C ASP A 162 -1.23 -12.91 -1.68
N VAL A 163 -0.89 -13.62 -0.60
CA VAL A 163 0.23 -14.57 -0.57
C VAL A 163 -0.05 -15.86 -1.33
N THR A 164 -1.30 -16.10 -1.73
CA THR A 164 -1.67 -17.24 -2.56
C THR A 164 -1.39 -17.00 -4.05
N THR A 165 -1.31 -15.73 -4.46
CA THR A 165 -1.03 -15.32 -5.85
C THR A 165 0.27 -14.53 -6.00
N GLY A 166 0.84 -14.04 -4.90
CA GLY A 166 1.99 -13.13 -4.90
C GLY A 166 1.68 -11.73 -5.44
N ALA A 167 0.40 -11.42 -5.72
CA ALA A 167 -0.04 -10.14 -6.23
C ALA A 167 -0.37 -9.16 -5.09
N ALA A 168 -0.22 -7.87 -5.33
CA ALA A 168 -0.82 -6.89 -4.44
C ALA A 168 -2.34 -6.93 -4.54
N ILE A 169 -3.03 -6.58 -3.45
CA ILE A 169 -4.48 -6.56 -3.46
C ILE A 169 -5.00 -5.42 -4.34
N ASP A 170 -6.12 -5.66 -5.00
CA ASP A 170 -6.82 -4.64 -5.77
C ASP A 170 -7.87 -3.97 -4.89
N TRP A 171 -7.51 -2.82 -4.32
CA TRP A 171 -8.41 -2.06 -3.44
C TRP A 171 -9.72 -1.65 -4.12
N LEU A 172 -9.75 -1.45 -5.43
CA LEU A 172 -11.00 -1.10 -6.13
C LEU A 172 -12.01 -2.22 -6.09
N THR A 173 -11.54 -3.46 -6.07
CA THR A 173 -12.42 -4.64 -5.94
C THR A 173 -12.90 -4.83 -4.50
N MET A 174 -12.21 -4.24 -3.52
CA MET A 174 -12.49 -4.39 -2.10
C MET A 174 -13.32 -3.24 -1.51
N LEU A 175 -13.32 -2.07 -2.16
CA LEU A 175 -13.91 -0.82 -1.68
C LEU A 175 -14.96 -0.28 -2.68
N PRO A 176 -16.26 -0.49 -2.44
CA PRO A 176 -17.30 -0.02 -3.35
C PRO A 176 -17.29 1.49 -3.54
N GLY A 177 -17.40 1.94 -4.78
CA GLY A 177 -17.43 3.36 -5.14
C GLY A 177 -16.10 4.10 -4.95
N SER A 178 -15.02 3.38 -4.65
CA SER A 178 -13.67 3.95 -4.66
C SER A 178 -13.17 4.17 -6.08
N SER A 179 -12.16 5.02 -6.19
CA SER A 179 -11.36 5.19 -7.41
C SER A 179 -9.89 5.24 -7.04
N ILE A 180 -9.02 5.01 -8.03
CA ILE A 180 -7.58 5.08 -7.80
C ILE A 180 -7.24 6.54 -7.58
N GLY A 181 -6.53 6.82 -6.48
CA GLY A 181 -5.93 8.12 -6.24
C GLY A 181 -4.70 8.31 -7.11
N TYR A 182 -3.60 8.71 -6.48
CA TYR A 182 -2.31 8.79 -7.16
C TYR A 182 -1.87 7.39 -7.62
N LYS A 183 -1.71 7.22 -8.94
CA LYS A 183 -0.98 6.10 -9.51
C LYS A 183 0.49 6.49 -9.55
N ALA A 184 1.34 5.79 -8.80
CA ALA A 184 2.76 5.80 -9.11
C ALA A 184 2.95 5.41 -10.59
N GLU A 185 3.84 6.12 -11.30
CA GLU A 185 4.12 5.87 -12.72
C GLU A 185 4.87 4.56 -12.93
N ASP A 186 5.60 4.11 -11.92
CA ASP A 186 5.96 2.71 -11.81
C ASP A 186 4.79 1.96 -11.18
N THR A 187 4.54 0.75 -11.64
CA THR A 187 3.43 -0.09 -11.16
C THR A 187 3.66 -0.59 -9.72
N SER A 188 4.46 0.11 -8.93
CA SER A 188 4.67 -0.15 -7.51
C SER A 188 3.45 0.35 -6.73
N HIS A 189 2.47 -0.56 -6.66
CA HIS A 189 1.81 -0.96 -5.43
C HIS A 189 1.15 0.08 -4.50
N SER A 190 1.07 1.37 -4.87
CA SER A 190 0.44 2.38 -4.01
C SER A 190 -1.02 2.04 -3.75
N SER A 191 -1.32 1.80 -2.47
CA SER A 191 -2.67 1.51 -1.96
C SER A 191 -3.60 2.74 -1.95
N SER A 192 -3.18 3.84 -2.58
CA SER A 192 -3.85 5.13 -2.46
C SER A 192 -5.15 5.16 -3.24
N VAL A 193 -6.26 5.29 -2.52
CA VAL A 193 -7.60 5.36 -3.10
C VAL A 193 -8.29 6.65 -2.71
N ILE A 194 -9.10 7.17 -3.62
CA ILE A 194 -10.08 8.20 -3.30
C ILE A 194 -11.37 7.47 -2.95
N TRP A 195 -11.82 7.61 -1.71
CA TRP A 195 -13.00 6.92 -1.22
C TRP A 195 -13.86 7.85 -0.35
N PRO A 196 -14.93 8.46 -0.92
CA PRO A 196 -15.73 9.47 -0.23
C PRO A 196 -16.28 9.08 1.15
N PRO A 197 -16.73 7.83 1.38
CA PRO A 197 -17.18 7.41 2.71
C PRO A 197 -16.07 7.48 3.77
N LEU A 198 -14.84 7.12 3.41
CA LEU A 198 -13.69 7.24 4.32
C LEU A 198 -13.30 8.70 4.54
N GLN A 199 -13.31 9.52 3.48
CA GLN A 199 -13.05 10.96 3.61
C GLN A 199 -14.05 11.64 4.56
N GLN A 200 -15.33 11.27 4.46
CA GLN A 200 -16.37 11.78 5.36
C GLN A 200 -16.11 11.36 6.81
N LEU A 201 -15.72 10.11 7.04
CA LEU A 201 -15.39 9.63 8.38
C LEU A 201 -14.17 10.36 8.95
N ALA A 202 -13.12 10.54 8.14
CA ALA A 202 -11.92 11.28 8.54
C ALA A 202 -12.27 12.72 8.92
N LEU A 203 -13.13 13.38 8.13
CA LEU A 203 -13.63 14.73 8.41
C LEU A 203 -14.44 14.82 9.72
N GLU A 204 -15.19 13.78 10.06
CA GLU A 204 -15.96 13.70 11.32
C GLU A 204 -15.08 13.51 12.54
N GLN A 205 -13.93 12.84 12.38
CA GLN A 205 -12.95 12.58 13.45
C GLN A 205 -11.92 13.71 13.59
N ALA A 206 -11.71 14.49 12.53
CA ALA A 206 -10.69 15.52 12.48
C ALA A 206 -10.95 16.68 13.46
N ASP A 207 -9.86 17.13 14.09
CA ASP A 207 -9.81 18.40 14.80
C ASP A 207 -10.13 19.58 13.86
N ASP A 208 -10.57 20.70 14.45
CA ASP A 208 -11.01 21.88 13.71
C ASP A 208 -9.94 22.40 12.73
N ASP A 209 -8.66 22.30 13.09
CA ASP A 209 -7.52 22.71 12.27
C ASP A 209 -7.32 21.83 11.02
N CYS A 210 -7.80 20.59 11.05
CA CYS A 210 -7.63 19.62 9.96
C CYS A 210 -8.86 19.48 9.06
N LYS A 211 -10.01 20.03 9.45
CA LYS A 211 -11.24 19.92 8.64
C LYS A 211 -11.11 20.48 7.23
N ASP A 212 -10.33 21.55 7.04
CA ASP A 212 -10.14 22.11 5.71
C ASP A 212 -9.28 21.21 4.80
N VAL A 213 -8.29 20.52 5.37
CA VAL A 213 -7.51 19.50 4.66
C VAL A 213 -8.42 18.34 4.24
N TYR A 214 -9.27 17.85 5.15
CA TYR A 214 -10.20 16.76 4.86
C TYR A 214 -11.37 17.16 3.96
N ARG A 215 -11.63 18.46 3.73
CA ARG A 215 -12.61 18.95 2.75
C ARG A 215 -12.04 19.04 1.33
N GLU A 216 -10.74 18.86 1.15
CA GLU A 216 -10.14 18.87 -0.18
C GLU A 216 -10.79 17.82 -1.06
N LYS A 217 -11.17 18.21 -2.28
CA LYS A 217 -11.79 17.27 -3.21
C LYS A 217 -10.77 16.21 -3.60
N ASN A 218 -11.21 14.96 -3.57
CA ASN A 218 -10.41 13.81 -4.00
C ASN A 218 -9.17 13.57 -3.12
N LEU A 219 -9.29 13.77 -1.81
CA LEU A 219 -8.26 13.33 -0.89
C LEU A 219 -8.07 11.81 -1.03
N SER A 220 -6.83 11.39 -1.25
CA SER A 220 -6.46 9.98 -1.31
C SER A 220 -6.09 9.46 0.07
N PHE A 221 -6.24 8.15 0.26
CA PHE A 221 -5.87 7.47 1.48
C PHE A 221 -5.07 6.22 1.13
N ILE A 222 -3.96 5.98 1.83
CA ILE A 222 -3.37 4.65 1.91
C ILE A 222 -4.20 3.82 2.89
N LEU A 223 -4.36 2.52 2.63
CA LEU A 223 -5.10 1.60 3.51
C LEU A 223 -4.29 0.34 3.76
N TRP A 224 -4.44 -0.20 4.97
CA TRP A 224 -3.90 -1.50 5.30
C TRP A 224 -4.76 -2.23 6.34
N PRO A 225 -4.84 -3.56 6.27
CA PRO A 225 -5.34 -4.35 7.39
C PRO A 225 -4.31 -4.37 8.53
N ASP A 226 -4.80 -4.19 9.75
CA ASP A 226 -4.00 -4.23 10.97
C ASP A 226 -4.56 -5.33 11.90
N ALA A 227 -3.77 -6.38 12.12
CA ALA A 227 -4.15 -7.49 12.96
C ALA A 227 -3.98 -7.21 14.45
N ASP A 228 -3.15 -6.26 14.87
CA ASP A 228 -3.03 -5.93 16.28
C ASP A 228 -4.25 -5.14 16.74
N GLN A 229 -4.73 -4.22 15.89
CA GLN A 229 -5.98 -3.47 16.10
C GLN A 229 -7.24 -4.24 15.70
N GLY A 230 -7.11 -5.27 14.85
CA GLY A 230 -8.26 -6.00 14.32
C GLY A 230 -9.15 -5.13 13.44
N ALA A 231 -8.55 -4.24 12.66
CA ALA A 231 -9.22 -3.19 11.91
C ALA A 231 -8.64 -3.03 10.50
N ILE A 232 -9.33 -2.25 9.67
CA ILE A 232 -8.71 -1.61 8.51
C ILE A 232 -8.27 -0.23 8.95
N VAL A 233 -6.99 0.09 8.80
CA VAL A 233 -6.45 1.41 9.08
C VAL A 233 -6.25 2.14 7.77
N ALA A 234 -6.46 3.44 7.80
CA ALA A 234 -6.19 4.32 6.68
C ALA A 234 -5.50 5.60 7.14
N GLU A 235 -4.75 6.22 6.24
CA GLU A 235 -4.11 7.51 6.48
C GLU A 235 -4.21 8.36 5.22
N ALA A 236 -4.42 9.66 5.40
CA ALA A 236 -4.49 10.61 4.30
C ALA A 236 -3.14 10.68 3.57
N ASP A 237 -3.19 10.51 2.26
CA ASP A 237 -2.02 10.49 1.38
C ASP A 237 -1.92 11.79 0.55
N GLY A 238 -0.70 12.17 0.15
CA GLY A 238 -0.43 13.31 -0.71
C GLY A 238 -0.58 14.67 -0.03
N LEU A 239 -0.62 14.70 1.31
CA LEU A 239 -0.68 15.93 2.09
C LEU A 239 0.58 16.78 1.89
N SER A 240 0.45 18.12 2.02
CA SER A 240 1.64 18.99 2.07
C SER A 240 2.45 18.69 3.34
N HIS A 241 3.76 18.98 3.35
CA HIS A 241 4.61 18.80 4.55
C HIS A 241 3.96 19.34 5.83
N ILE A 242 3.44 20.58 5.79
CA ILE A 242 2.78 21.19 6.96
C ILE A 242 1.50 20.43 7.34
N SER A 243 0.70 20.04 6.35
CA SER A 243 -0.56 19.32 6.57
C SER A 243 -0.31 17.91 7.09
N SER A 244 0.70 17.19 6.59
CA SER A 244 1.04 15.84 7.04
C SER A 244 1.43 15.82 8.52
N ALA A 245 2.22 16.81 8.97
CA ALA A 245 2.65 16.93 10.35
C ALA A 245 1.52 17.22 11.35
N LEU A 246 0.40 17.79 10.90
CA LEU A 246 -0.73 18.17 11.75
C LEU A 246 -1.97 17.29 11.58
N CYS A 247 -2.15 16.71 10.39
CA CYS A 247 -3.41 16.08 9.97
C CYS A 247 -3.22 14.68 9.41
N GLY A 248 -2.00 14.12 9.40
CA GLY A 248 -1.70 12.74 8.99
C GLY A 248 -2.10 11.69 10.04
N GLU A 249 -3.20 11.91 10.77
CA GLU A 249 -3.65 10.94 11.77
C GLU A 249 -4.30 9.71 11.10
N GLN A 250 -4.10 8.55 11.72
CA GLN A 250 -4.70 7.30 11.26
C GLN A 250 -6.20 7.27 11.55
N VAL A 251 -6.98 6.91 10.55
CA VAL A 251 -8.40 6.59 10.66
C VAL A 251 -8.54 5.09 10.85
N VAL A 252 -8.97 4.68 12.04
CA VAL A 252 -9.18 3.25 12.37
C VAL A 252 -10.62 2.85 12.08
N LEU A 253 -10.81 1.96 11.10
CA LEU A 253 -12.09 1.36 10.77
C LEU A 253 -12.23 0.01 11.48
N ASP A 254 -12.91 0.01 12.63
CA ASP A 254 -13.31 -1.24 13.27
C ASP A 254 -14.16 -2.10 12.32
N ILE A 255 -14.21 -3.43 12.54
CA ILE A 255 -14.89 -4.36 11.64
C ILE A 255 -16.36 -3.96 11.38
N PRO A 256 -17.17 -3.58 12.40
CA PRO A 256 -18.52 -3.10 12.15
C PRO A 256 -18.60 -1.85 11.26
N SER A 257 -17.73 -0.86 11.46
CA SER A 257 -17.67 0.36 10.65
C SER A 257 -17.25 0.06 9.23
N ALA A 258 -16.17 -0.72 9.07
CA ALA A 258 -15.69 -1.17 7.77
C ALA A 258 -16.78 -1.93 6.99
N GLN A 259 -17.54 -2.79 7.68
CA GLN A 259 -18.67 -3.50 7.08
C GLN A 259 -19.81 -2.56 6.67
N ARG A 260 -20.14 -1.54 7.48
CA ARG A 260 -21.15 -0.52 7.13
C ARG A 260 -20.75 0.30 5.92
N LEU A 261 -19.46 0.55 5.73
CA LEU A 261 -18.91 1.24 4.56
C LEU A 261 -18.85 0.33 3.32
N GLY A 262 -19.15 -0.96 3.46
CA GLY A 262 -19.22 -1.91 2.34
C GLY A 262 -17.89 -2.56 1.97
N ILE A 263 -16.88 -2.52 2.85
CA ILE A 263 -15.62 -3.24 2.62
C ILE A 263 -15.91 -4.74 2.45
N SER A 264 -15.22 -5.37 1.50
CA SER A 264 -15.37 -6.79 1.18
C SER A 264 -15.43 -7.68 2.43
N PRO A 265 -16.50 -8.48 2.63
CA PRO A 265 -16.61 -9.40 3.76
C PRO A 265 -15.46 -10.41 3.81
N THR A 266 -14.91 -10.76 2.64
CA THR A 266 -13.76 -11.68 2.56
C THR A 266 -12.54 -11.04 3.23
N LEU A 267 -12.25 -9.77 2.95
CA LEU A 267 -11.14 -9.05 3.60
C LEU A 267 -11.36 -8.94 5.11
N LEU A 268 -12.54 -8.50 5.54
CA LEU A 268 -12.84 -8.31 6.96
C LEU A 268 -12.75 -9.60 7.76
N SER A 269 -13.22 -10.73 7.22
CA SER A 269 -13.10 -12.03 7.89
C SER A 269 -11.64 -12.47 8.09
N LEU A 270 -10.75 -12.11 7.15
CA LEU A 270 -9.33 -12.42 7.25
C LEU A 270 -8.62 -11.54 8.29
N VAL A 271 -9.03 -10.27 8.45
CA VAL A 271 -8.54 -9.39 9.52
C VAL A 271 -8.94 -9.94 10.88
N VAL A 272 -10.21 -10.31 11.06
CA VAL A 272 -10.70 -10.91 12.32
C VAL A 272 -9.92 -12.18 12.66
N ALA A 273 -9.70 -13.05 11.67
CA ALA A 273 -8.93 -14.28 11.88
C ALA A 273 -7.47 -14.00 12.25
N ALA A 274 -6.83 -13.03 11.59
CA ALA A 274 -5.45 -12.64 11.89
C ALA A 274 -5.34 -12.03 13.29
N HIS A 275 -6.29 -11.19 13.69
CA HIS A 275 -6.34 -10.57 15.03
C HIS A 275 -6.50 -11.60 16.14
N ALA A 276 -7.44 -12.54 16.02
CA ALA A 276 -7.62 -13.58 17.02
C ALA A 276 -6.32 -14.39 17.27
N ALA A 277 -5.55 -14.60 16.20
CA ALA A 277 -4.33 -15.38 16.27
C ALA A 277 -3.09 -14.56 16.68
N SER A 278 -3.05 -13.24 16.46
CA SER A 278 -2.03 -12.34 17.04
C SER A 278 -2.15 -12.29 18.57
N GLN A 279 -3.38 -12.16 19.09
CA GLN A 279 -3.67 -12.14 20.53
C GLN A 279 -3.24 -13.44 21.22
N THR A 280 -3.45 -14.58 20.57
CA THR A 280 -3.03 -15.89 21.08
C THR A 280 -1.50 -16.02 21.15
N SER A 281 -0.78 -15.38 20.24
CA SER A 281 0.69 -15.41 20.21
C SER A 281 1.30 -14.54 21.30
N ALA A 282 0.70 -13.36 21.57
CA ALA A 282 1.12 -12.47 22.65
C ALA A 282 0.98 -13.14 24.02
N ALA A 283 -0.14 -13.84 24.27
CA ALA A 283 -0.41 -14.50 25.54
C ALA A 283 0.56 -15.65 25.89
N LYS A 284 1.28 -16.22 24.91
CA LYS A 284 2.25 -17.32 25.13
C LYS A 284 3.65 -16.85 25.52
N ASN A 285 3.94 -15.56 25.35
CA ASN A 285 5.25 -14.98 25.63
C ASN A 285 5.32 -14.29 27.01
N HIS A 286 4.24 -14.38 27.80
CA HIS A 286 4.13 -13.91 29.18
C HIS A 286 3.92 -15.08 30.13
#